data_AF-K1YN82-F1
#
_entry.id   AF-K1YN82-F1
#
_cell.length_a   1.000
_cell.length_b   1.000
_cell.length_c   1.000
_cell.angle_alpha   90.00
_cell.angle_beta   90.00
_cell.angle_gamma   90.00
#
_symmetry.space_group_name_H-M   'P 1'
#
loop_
_entity.id
_entity.type
_entity.pdbx_description
1 polymer ?
#
loop_
_entity_poly.entity_id
_entity_poly.type
_entity_poly.pdbx_seq_one_letter_code
_entity_poly.pdbx_strand_id
1 'polypeptide(L)'
;MNVSLTPTLEEFVHQKVASGLYNSASEVVRDGLRLLEEREKINEMKREELRRDIQKGFDSLDRGEGIPLDTVFEELERKYNLK
;
A
#
# COMPACT_ATOMS: atom_id res chain seq x y z
N MET A 1 6.04 -21.40 19.35
CA MET A 1 7.06 -20.92 18.40
C MET A 1 7.96 -19.94 19.15
N ASN A 2 9.28 -20.07 19.03
CA ASN A 2 10.22 -19.11 19.60
C ASN A 2 10.74 -18.22 18.47
N VAL A 3 10.77 -16.91 18.67
CA VAL A 3 11.23 -15.93 17.68
C VAL A 3 12.28 -15.04 18.32
N SER A 4 13.39 -14.83 17.63
CA SER A 4 14.46 -13.95 18.08
C SER A 4 14.22 -12.54 17.55
N LEU A 5 14.27 -11.56 18.44
CA LEU A 5 14.19 -10.15 18.10
C LEU A 5 15.61 -9.56 18.04
N THR A 6 15.77 -8.50 17.24
CA THR A 6 16.97 -7.66 17.35
C THR A 6 16.93 -6.91 18.69
N PRO A 7 18.08 -6.49 19.25
CA PRO A 7 18.10 -5.77 20.53
C PRO A 7 17.20 -4.52 20.56
N THR A 8 17.13 -3.80 19.44
CA THR A 8 16.25 -2.63 19.30
C THR A 8 14.77 -2.99 19.41
N LEU A 9 14.34 -4.11 18.83
CA LEU A 9 12.95 -4.56 18.89
C LEU A 9 12.59 -5.12 20.27
N GLU A 10 13.54 -5.80 20.92
CA GLU A 10 13.37 -6.28 22.29
C GLU A 10 13.17 -5.10 23.27
N GLU A 11 14.02 -4.07 23.18
CA GLU A 11 13.88 -2.85 23.98
C GLU A 11 12.53 -2.16 23.72
N PHE A 12 12.11 -2.04 22.46
CA PHE A 12 10.80 -1.50 22.12
C PHE A 12 9.65 -2.28 22.75
N VAL A 13 9.69 -3.61 22.67
CA VAL A 13 8.66 -4.48 23.28
C VAL A 13 8.65 -4.33 24.80
N HIS A 14 9.83 -4.29 25.43
CA HIS A 14 9.95 -4.05 26.87
C HIS A 14 9.35 -2.70 27.28
N GLN A 15 9.64 -1.62 26.56
CA GLN A 15 9.05 -0.30 26.83
C GLN A 15 7.53 -0.30 26.71
N LYS A 16 6.98 -0.99 25.70
CA LYS A 16 5.52 -1.12 25.51
C LYS A 16 4.85 -1.85 26.66
N VAL A 17 5.45 -2.94 27.15
CA VAL A 17 4.93 -3.66 28.32
C VAL A 17 5.09 -2.83 29.60
N ALA A 18 6.27 -2.22 29.81
CA ALA A 18 6.55 -1.40 30.98
C ALA A 18 5.63 -0.18 31.10
N SER A 19 5.12 0.35 29.98
CA SER A 19 4.12 1.43 29.98
C SER A 19 2.75 1.02 30.52
N GLY A 20 2.50 -0.29 30.71
CA GLY A 20 1.20 -0.83 31.12
C GLY A 20 0.19 -0.94 29.99
N LEU A 21 0.54 -0.53 28.76
CA LEU A 21 -0.35 -0.62 27.60
C LEU A 21 -0.60 -2.08 27.15
N TYR A 22 0.34 -2.98 27.44
CA TYR A 22 0.26 -4.40 27.10
C TYR A 22 0.67 -5.26 28.30
N ASN A 23 0.05 -6.43 28.45
CA ASN A 23 0.29 -7.34 29.58
C ASN A 23 1.50 -8.26 29.34
N SER A 24 1.92 -8.43 28.08
CA SER A 24 3.03 -9.32 27.73
C SER A 24 3.69 -8.96 26.40
N ALA A 25 4.95 -9.37 26.22
CA ALA A 25 5.66 -9.26 24.95
C ALA A 25 4.91 -9.94 23.80
N SER A 26 4.34 -11.13 24.05
CA SER A 26 3.54 -11.86 23.07
C SER A 26 2.31 -11.08 22.60
N GLU A 27 1.74 -10.21 23.44
CA GLU A 27 0.62 -9.35 23.06
C GLU A 27 1.06 -8.25 22.10
N VAL A 28 2.19 -7.58 22.40
CA VAL A 28 2.80 -6.56 21.52
C VAL A 28 3.11 -7.16 20.15
N VAL A 29 3.72 -8.36 20.12
CA VAL A 29 4.09 -9.03 18.87
C VAL A 29 2.84 -9.41 18.06
N ARG A 30 1.79 -9.97 18.69
CA ARG A 30 0.55 -10.30 17.99
C ARG A 30 -0.12 -9.07 17.39
N ASP A 31 -0.11 -7.96 18.12
CA ASP A 31 -0.71 -6.71 17.65
C ASP A 31 0.07 -6.14 16.46
N GLY A 32 1.40 -6.14 16.54
CA GLY A 32 2.28 -5.77 15.42
C GLY A 32 2.08 -6.65 14.18
N LEU A 33 1.94 -7.97 14.36
CA LEU A 33 1.66 -8.90 13.25
C LEU A 33 0.27 -8.68 12.64
N ARG A 34 -0.74 -8.34 13.45
CA ARG A 34 -2.08 -8.02 12.94
C ARG A 34 -2.04 -6.77 12.06
N LEU A 35 -1.33 -5.73 12.48
CA LEU A 35 -1.15 -4.51 11.67
C LEU A 35 -0.37 -4.79 10.38
N LEU A 36 0.63 -5.68 10.43
CA LEU A 36 1.36 -6.11 9.24
C LEU A 36 0.42 -6.84 8.26
N GLU A 37 -0.36 -7.80 8.74
CA GLU A 37 -1.32 -8.56 7.92
C GLU A 37 -2.37 -7.63 7.28
N GLU A 38 -2.91 -6.68 8.03
CA GLU A 38 -3.86 -5.69 7.51
C GLU A 38 -3.24 -4.84 6.40
N ARG A 39 -2.01 -4.36 6.61
CA ARG A 39 -1.28 -3.60 5.59
C ARG A 39 -1.01 -4.43 4.34
N GLU A 40 -0.65 -5.70 4.49
CA GLU A 40 -0.42 -6.60 3.36
C GLU A 40 -1.70 -6.82 2.56
N LYS A 41 -2.84 -7.07 3.22
CA LYS A 41 -4.15 -7.18 2.55
C LYS A 41 -4.51 -5.93 1.76
N ILE A 42 -4.31 -4.75 2.35
CA ILE A 42 -4.57 -3.47 1.64
C ILE A 42 -3.67 -3.32 0.42
N ASN A 43 -2.38 -3.66 0.54
CA ASN A 43 -1.44 -3.59 -0.57
C ASN A 43 -1.80 -4.57 -1.69
N GLU A 44 -2.23 -5.78 -1.34
CA GLU A 44 -2.68 -6.78 -2.30
C GLU A 44 -3.92 -6.31 -3.06
N MET A 45 -4.94 -5.80 -2.37
CA MET A 45 -6.13 -5.23 -3.01
C MET A 45 -5.78 -4.11 -3.99
N LYS A 46 -4.90 -3.18 -3.58
CA LYS A 46 -4.44 -2.08 -4.46
C LYS A 46 -3.68 -2.58 -5.69
N ARG A 47 -2.87 -3.62 -5.54
CA ARG A 47 -2.13 -4.22 -6.66
C ARG A 47 -3.08 -4.90 -7.63
N GLU A 48 -4.07 -5.61 -7.14
CA GLU A 48 -5.09 -6.25 -7.98
C GLU A 48 -5.94 -5.22 -8.72
N GLU A 49 -6.35 -4.14 -8.06
CA GLU A 49 -7.05 -3.03 -8.70
C GLU A 49 -6.21 -2.39 -9.82
N LEU A 50 -4.95 -2.05 -9.52
CA LEU A 50 -4.04 -1.47 -10.51
C LEU A 50 -3.83 -2.40 -11.71
N ARG A 51 -3.67 -3.72 -11.48
CA ARG A 51 -3.55 -4.71 -12.56
C ARG A 51 -4.79 -4.72 -13.44
N ARG A 52 -5.99 -4.67 -12.85
CA ARG A 52 -7.25 -4.60 -13.60
C ARG A 52 -7.34 -3.33 -14.43
N ASP A 53 -6.98 -2.18 -13.86
CA ASP A 53 -7.07 -0.91 -14.58
C ASP A 53 -6.06 -0.82 -15.73
N ILE A 54 -4.84 -1.34 -15.54
CA ILE A 54 -3.86 -1.50 -16.62
C ILE A 54 -4.41 -2.40 -17.72
N GLN A 55 -5.00 -3.56 -17.36
CA GLN A 55 -5.57 -4.49 -18.34
C GLN A 55 -6.72 -3.84 -19.12
N LYS A 56 -7.64 -3.13 -18.45
CA LYS A 56 -8.69 -2.36 -19.13
C LYS A 56 -8.10 -1.37 -20.14
N GLY A 57 -7.01 -0.70 -19.78
CA GLY A 57 -6.28 0.21 -20.68
C GLY A 57 -5.78 -0.51 -21.93
N PHE A 58 -5.11 -1.66 -21.76
CA PHE A 58 -4.68 -2.48 -22.89
C PHE A 58 -5.85 -2.97 -23.75
N ASP A 59 -6.92 -3.47 -23.13
CA ASP A 59 -8.10 -3.94 -23.85
C ASP A 59 -8.74 -2.80 -24.69
N SER A 60 -8.75 -1.58 -24.17
CA SER A 60 -9.21 -0.39 -24.91
C SER A 60 -8.28 -0.04 -26.07
N LEU A 61 -6.96 -0.13 -25.88
CA LEU A 61 -6.00 0.08 -26.96
C LEU A 61 -6.16 -0.98 -28.08
N ASP A 62 -6.37 -2.24 -27.73
CA ASP A 62 -6.60 -3.32 -28.68
C ASP A 62 -7.89 -3.12 -29.49
N ARG A 63 -8.90 -2.44 -28.91
CA ARG A 63 -10.12 -2.01 -29.61
C ARG A 63 -9.95 -0.72 -30.43
N GLY A 64 -8.77 -0.11 -30.41
CA GLY A 64 -8.49 1.15 -31.10
C GLY A 64 -9.08 2.39 -30.42
N GLU A 65 -9.44 2.30 -29.14
CA GLU A 65 -10.01 3.41 -28.34
C GLU A 65 -8.93 4.33 -27.74
N GLY A 66 -7.67 4.19 -28.20
CA GLY A 66 -6.58 5.05 -27.77
C GLY A 66 -6.76 6.49 -28.26
N ILE A 67 -6.35 7.46 -27.45
CA ILE A 67 -6.34 8.87 -27.81
C ILE A 67 -4.91 9.27 -28.21
N PRO A 68 -4.70 9.92 -29.36
CA PRO A 68 -3.39 10.45 -29.73
C PRO A 68 -2.84 11.40 -28.66
N LEU A 69 -1.55 11.30 -28.38
CA LEU A 69 -0.90 12.06 -27.31
C LEU A 69 -1.03 13.58 -27.50
N ASP A 70 -0.88 14.06 -28.73
CA ASP A 70 -1.01 15.49 -29.06
C ASP A 70 -2.41 16.03 -28.70
N THR A 71 -3.46 15.24 -28.96
CA THR A 71 -4.83 15.58 -28.59
C THR A 71 -5.00 15.71 -27.08
N VAL A 72 -4.37 14.81 -26.30
CA VAL A 72 -4.41 14.88 -24.83
C VAL A 72 -3.71 16.14 -24.32
N PHE A 73 -2.55 16.51 -24.88
CA PHE A 73 -1.84 17.73 -24.48
C PHE A 73 -2.65 19.00 -24.79
N GLU A 74 -3.25 19.09 -25.97
CA GLU A 74 -4.11 20.23 -26.33
C GLU A 74 -5.30 20.39 -25.37
N GLU A 75 -5.94 19.28 -24.99
CA GLU A 75 -7.05 19.30 -24.03
C GLU A 75 -6.61 19.73 -22.63
N LEU A 76 -5.45 19.24 -22.16
CA LEU A 76 -4.90 19.62 -20.86
C LEU A 76 -4.48 21.08 -20.83
N GLU A 77 -3.81 21.59 -21.88
CA GLU A 77 -3.45 23.01 -21.98
C GLU A 77 -4.68 23.91 -21.92
N ARG A 78 -5.75 23.54 -22.64
CA ARG A 78 -7.02 24.27 -22.63
C ARG A 78 -7.71 24.21 -21.27
N LYS A 79 -7.68 23.04 -20.61
CA LYS A 79 -8.34 22.83 -19.31
C LYS A 79 -7.66 23.59 -18.17
N TYR A 80 -6.34 23.73 -18.22
CA TYR A 80 -5.54 24.36 -17.18
C TYR A 80 -5.05 25.77 -17.56
N ASN A 81 -5.52 26.34 -18.68
CA ASN A 81 -5.05 27.62 -19.22
C ASN A 81 -3.51 27.74 -19.22
N LEU A 82 -2.82 26.69 -19.69
CA LEU A 82 -1.35 26.68 -19.73
C LEU A 82 -0.75 27.48 -20.91
N LYS A 83 -1.55 28.35 -21.54
CA LYS A 83 -1.14 29.37 -22.51
C LYS A 83 -1.95 30.65 -22.28
#